data_AF-A0A6L3JQ30-F1
#
_entry.id   AF-A0A6L3JQ30-F1
#
_cell.length_a   1.000
_cell.length_b   1.000
_cell.length_c   1.000
_cell.angle_alpha   90.00
_cell.angle_beta   90.00
_cell.angle_gamma   90.00
#
_symmetry.space_group_name_H-M   'P 1'
#
loop_
_entity.id
_entity.type
_entity.pdbx_description
1 polymer ?
#
loop_
_entity_poly.entity_id
_entity_poly.type
_entity_poly.pdbx_seq_one_letter_code
_entity_poly.pdbx_strand_id
1 'polypeptide(L)'
;MKIAFVSTRGIPNNYGGFEQFAEYISVGMGQRGHEVVVYSPKFHPYQESTYKGVRIKHIYSPETWMGSSVGSFFYDFASLRDALKKEDFDIIYEAGYTSIIPAYIWFNVKKRKRPIFTTNMDGLENKRSKFSP
;
A
#
# COMPACT_ATOMS: atom_id res chain seq x y z
N MET A 1 14.67 -9.44 5.62
CA MET A 1 14.36 -7.99 5.52
C MET A 1 12.91 -7.79 5.88
N LYS A 2 12.58 -6.61 6.41
CA LYS A 2 11.21 -6.21 6.75
C LYS A 2 10.67 -5.23 5.70
N ILE A 3 9.60 -5.63 5.02
CA ILE A 3 9.11 -4.98 3.79
C ILE A 3 7.64 -4.58 3.99
N ALA A 4 7.30 -3.32 3.71
CA ALA A 4 5.93 -2.83 3.70
C ALA A 4 5.41 -2.65 2.28
N PHE A 5 4.14 -2.98 2.04
CA PHE A 5 3.38 -2.54 0.87
C PHE A 5 2.34 -1.52 1.31
N VAL A 6 2.42 -0.31 0.75
CA VAL A 6 1.51 0.81 1.01
C VAL A 6 0.82 1.25 -0.28
N SER A 7 -0.23 2.05 -0.15
CA SER A 7 -1.06 2.54 -1.28
C SER A 7 -1.72 1.45 -2.11
N THR A 8 -1.95 0.28 -1.49
CA THR A 8 -2.82 -0.77 -2.04
C THR A 8 -4.18 -0.73 -1.36
N ARG A 9 -5.21 -1.28 -2.00
CA ARG A 9 -6.51 -1.57 -1.38
C ARG A 9 -6.53 -2.86 -0.56
N GLY A 10 -5.38 -3.41 -0.21
CA GLY A 10 -5.25 -4.61 0.61
C GLY A 10 -5.12 -5.89 -0.20
N ILE A 11 -4.92 -6.99 0.53
CA ILE A 11 -4.89 -8.36 0.03
C ILE A 11 -5.80 -9.22 0.91
N PRO A 12 -6.42 -10.30 0.40
CA PRO A 12 -6.39 -10.81 -0.98
C PRO A 12 -6.97 -9.82 -1.98
N ASN A 13 -6.55 -9.89 -3.24
CA ASN A 13 -7.02 -8.96 -4.26
C ASN A 13 -8.55 -8.99 -4.42
N ASN A 14 -9.18 -7.84 -4.22
CA ASN A 14 -10.60 -7.60 -4.48
C ASN A 14 -10.84 -6.30 -5.27
N TYR A 15 -9.82 -5.81 -5.99
CA TYR A 15 -9.92 -4.52 -6.68
C TYR A 15 -9.27 -4.51 -8.07
N GLY A 16 -7.96 -4.69 -8.18
CA GLY A 16 -7.28 -4.47 -9.46
C GLY A 16 -5.85 -5.00 -9.55
N GLY A 17 -5.12 -4.48 -10.54
CA GLY A 17 -3.78 -4.95 -10.90
C GLY A 17 -2.72 -4.67 -9.83
N PHE A 18 -2.80 -3.54 -9.14
CA PHE A 18 -1.90 -3.23 -8.04
C PHE A 18 -2.05 -4.19 -6.87
N GLU A 19 -3.28 -4.54 -6.51
CA GLU A 19 -3.57 -5.52 -5.45
C GLU A 19 -3.15 -6.92 -5.88
N GLN A 20 -3.32 -7.29 -7.16
CA GLN A 20 -2.79 -8.55 -7.68
C GLN A 20 -1.26 -8.61 -7.56
N PHE A 21 -0.57 -7.55 -7.99
CA PHE A 21 0.86 -7.45 -7.86
C PHE A 21 1.29 -7.54 -6.38
N ALA A 22 0.65 -6.75 -5.50
CA ALA A 22 0.93 -6.76 -4.08
C ALA A 22 0.72 -8.15 -3.47
N GLU A 23 -0.35 -8.86 -3.83
CA GLU A 23 -0.62 -10.21 -3.35
C GLU A 23 0.48 -11.19 -3.76
N TYR A 24 0.77 -11.31 -5.04
CA TYR A 24 1.74 -12.30 -5.54
C TYR A 24 3.15 -12.02 -5.03
N ILE A 25 3.58 -10.76 -5.05
CA ILE A 25 4.93 -10.38 -4.63
C ILE A 25 5.07 -10.47 -3.12
N SER A 26 4.10 -9.99 -2.34
CA SER A 26 4.19 -10.06 -0.87
C SER A 26 4.23 -11.51 -0.38
N VAL A 27 3.39 -12.39 -0.93
CA VAL A 27 3.40 -13.83 -0.59
C VAL A 27 4.71 -14.47 -1.02
N GLY A 28 5.18 -14.19 -2.24
CA GLY A 28 6.44 -14.72 -2.74
C GLY A 28 7.67 -14.22 -1.96
N MET A 29 7.63 -13.02 -1.40
CA MET A 29 8.66 -12.49 -0.49
C MET A 29 8.56 -13.16 0.90
N GLY A 30 7.36 -13.35 1.43
CA GLY A 30 7.15 -14.08 2.69
C GLY A 30 7.67 -15.51 2.62
N GLN A 31 7.39 -16.22 1.54
CA GLN A 31 7.90 -17.58 1.27
C GLN A 31 9.43 -17.66 1.19
N ARG A 32 10.10 -16.56 0.84
CA ARG A 32 11.57 -16.44 0.81
C ARG A 32 12.17 -16.03 2.16
N GLY A 33 11.36 -15.95 3.22
CA GLY A 33 11.82 -15.64 4.58
C GLY A 33 11.88 -14.15 4.92
N HIS A 34 11.26 -13.27 4.13
CA HIS A 34 11.13 -11.85 4.46
C HIS A 34 9.92 -11.61 5.38
N GLU A 35 10.03 -10.66 6.31
CA GLU A 35 8.87 -10.19 7.08
C GLU A 35 8.12 -9.17 6.23
N VAL A 36 6.93 -9.55 5.74
CA VAL A 36 6.16 -8.71 4.82
C VAL A 36 4.88 -8.23 5.48
N VAL A 37 4.61 -6.93 5.34
CA VAL A 37 3.43 -6.26 5.88
C VAL A 37 2.70 -5.56 4.75
N VAL A 38 1.43 -5.89 4.54
CA VAL A 38 0.57 -5.21 3.56
C VAL A 38 -0.44 -4.35 4.30
N TYR A 39 -0.46 -3.07 3.99
CA TYR A 39 -1.47 -2.15 4.50
C TYR A 39 -2.77 -2.34 3.73
N SER A 40 -3.87 -2.48 4.48
CA SER A 40 -5.20 -2.71 3.95
C SER A 40 -6.19 -1.71 4.55
N PRO A 41 -7.15 -1.16 3.78
CA PRO A 41 -8.19 -0.34 4.37
C PRO A 41 -9.13 -1.18 5.23
N LYS A 42 -9.62 -0.62 6.33
CA LYS A 42 -10.56 -1.31 7.24
C LYS A 42 -11.85 -1.79 6.58
N PHE A 43 -12.26 -1.21 5.46
CA PHE A 43 -13.46 -1.66 4.74
C PHE A 43 -13.20 -2.86 3.82
N HIS A 44 -11.95 -3.33 3.70
CA HIS A 44 -11.62 -4.50 2.89
C HIS A 44 -12.39 -5.73 3.38
N PRO A 45 -12.94 -6.61 2.52
CA PRO A 45 -13.75 -7.75 2.97
C PRO A 45 -12.95 -8.74 3.82
N TYR A 46 -11.65 -8.89 3.56
CA TYR A 46 -10.76 -9.73 4.35
C TYR A 46 -10.22 -8.97 5.56
N GLN A 47 -10.54 -9.43 6.77
CA GLN A 47 -10.24 -8.76 8.04
C GLN A 47 -9.21 -9.49 8.92
N GLU A 48 -8.73 -10.66 8.50
CA GLU A 48 -7.69 -11.35 9.27
C GLU A 48 -6.38 -10.55 9.24
N SER A 49 -5.56 -10.73 10.27
CA SER A 49 -4.27 -10.06 10.42
C SER A 49 -3.13 -10.74 9.65
N THR A 50 -3.41 -11.90 9.03
CA THR A 50 -2.44 -12.66 8.25
C THR A 50 -3.10 -13.26 7.02
N TYR A 51 -2.33 -13.37 5.93
CA TYR A 51 -2.74 -14.06 4.71
C TYR A 51 -1.53 -14.73 4.06
N LYS A 52 -1.56 -16.05 3.90
CA LYS A 52 -0.49 -16.84 3.26
C LYS A 52 0.93 -16.49 3.77
N GLY A 53 1.08 -16.26 5.08
CA GLY A 53 2.35 -15.91 5.72
C GLY A 53 2.73 -14.42 5.65
N VAL A 54 1.90 -13.58 5.02
CA VAL A 54 2.04 -12.12 4.99
C VAL A 54 1.20 -11.51 6.10
N ARG A 55 1.74 -10.53 6.82
CA ARG A 55 0.97 -9.80 7.85
C ARG A 55 0.17 -8.68 7.22
N ILE A 56 -1.08 -8.52 7.62
CA ILE A 56 -1.97 -7.47 7.14
C ILE A 56 -2.19 -6.45 8.25
N LYS A 57 -2.09 -5.18 7.91
CA LYS A 57 -2.36 -4.08 8.84
C LYS A 57 -3.51 -3.23 8.35
N HIS A 58 -4.62 -3.31 9.09
CA HIS A 58 -5.85 -2.60 8.75
C HIS A 58 -5.82 -1.14 9.22
N ILE A 59 -5.86 -0.20 8.28
CA ILE A 59 -5.88 1.24 8.52
C ILE A 59 -7.25 1.79 8.19
N TYR A 60 -7.75 2.70 9.04
CA TYR A 60 -9.00 3.38 8.77
C TYR A 60 -8.87 4.26 7.52
N SER A 61 -9.84 4.13 6.62
CA SER A 61 -10.00 5.00 5.46
C SER A 61 -11.39 5.61 5.49
N PRO A 62 -11.53 6.94 5.35
CA PRO A 62 -12.84 7.59 5.27
C PRO A 62 -13.49 7.49 3.88
N GLU A 63 -12.94 6.69 2.97
CA GLU A 63 -13.47 6.47 1.62
C GLU A 63 -14.96 6.08 1.61
N THR A 64 -15.41 5.32 2.62
CA THR A 64 -16.80 4.86 2.71
C THR A 64 -17.83 5.98 2.88
N TRP A 65 -17.42 7.20 3.26
CA TRP A 65 -18.33 8.33 3.45
C TRP A 65 -17.88 9.62 2.75
N MET A 66 -16.58 9.80 2.46
CA MET A 66 -16.04 10.97 1.74
C MET A 66 -15.72 10.69 0.26
N GLY A 67 -15.98 9.48 -0.24
CA GLY A 67 -15.70 9.07 -1.61
C GLY A 67 -14.23 8.65 -1.83
N SER A 68 -14.01 7.87 -2.89
CA SER A 68 -12.74 7.17 -3.14
C SER A 68 -11.53 8.07 -3.29
N SER A 69 -11.66 9.23 -3.93
CA SER A 69 -10.52 10.12 -4.19
C SER A 69 -9.97 10.76 -2.92
N VAL A 70 -10.84 11.36 -2.09
CA VAL A 70 -10.43 12.02 -0.84
C VAL A 70 -10.04 10.98 0.22
N GLY A 71 -10.78 9.86 0.28
CA GLY A 71 -10.47 8.76 1.20
C GLY A 71 -9.08 8.18 1.01
N SER A 72 -8.63 8.06 -0.24
CA SER A 72 -7.31 7.51 -0.57
C SER A 72 -6.16 8.37 -0.02
N PHE A 73 -6.27 9.71 -0.01
CA PHE A 73 -5.27 10.59 0.59
C PHE A 73 -5.11 10.36 2.10
N PHE A 74 -6.22 10.26 2.83
CA PHE A 74 -6.19 10.03 4.27
C PHE A 74 -5.66 8.64 4.61
N TYR A 75 -6.07 7.64 3.83
CA TYR A 75 -5.59 6.27 3.97
C TYR A 75 -4.08 6.17 3.74
N ASP A 76 -3.56 6.74 2.65
CA ASP A 76 -2.13 6.71 2.32
C ASP A 76 -1.31 7.46 3.36
N PHE A 77 -1.79 8.63 3.80
CA PHE A 77 -1.14 9.39 4.85
C PHE A 77 -1.08 8.62 6.16
N ALA A 78 -2.19 7.99 6.56
CA ALA A 78 -2.26 7.21 7.79
C ALA A 78 -1.37 5.95 7.72
N SER A 79 -1.38 5.26 6.58
CA SER A 79 -0.56 4.07 6.32
C SER A 79 0.93 4.40 6.34
N LEU A 80 1.36 5.45 5.63
CA LEU A 80 2.76 5.87 5.63
C LEU A 80 3.21 6.38 7.01
N ARG A 81 2.37 7.14 7.71
CA ARG A 81 2.65 7.58 9.09
C ARG A 81 2.89 6.40 10.00
N ASP A 82 2.02 5.39 9.92
CA ASP A 82 2.11 4.20 10.74
C ASP A 82 3.37 3.39 10.41
N ALA A 83 3.66 3.20 9.12
CA ALA A 83 4.86 2.51 8.64
C ALA A 83 6.15 3.20 9.10
N LEU A 84 6.18 4.53 9.11
CA LEU A 84 7.36 5.31 9.51
C LEU A 84 7.53 5.51 11.01
N LYS A 85 6.45 5.44 11.80
CA LYS A 85 6.49 5.78 13.23
C LYS A 85 6.36 4.59 14.17
N LYS A 86 5.70 3.52 13.74
CA LYS A 86 5.42 2.36 14.61
C LYS A 86 6.22 1.12 14.26
N GLU A 87 6.84 1.11 13.10
CA GLU A 87 7.54 -0.05 12.56
C GLU A 87 8.88 0.39 11.98
N ASP A 88 9.81 -0.55 11.91
CA ASP A 88 11.15 -0.33 11.37
C ASP A 88 11.33 -1.14 10.09
N PHE A 89 10.83 -0.61 8.97
CA PHE A 89 10.94 -1.25 7.68
C PHE A 89 12.31 -1.00 7.03
N ASP A 90 12.82 -1.98 6.29
CA ASP A 90 13.96 -1.82 5.40
C ASP A 90 13.52 -1.17 4.08
N ILE A 91 12.36 -1.61 3.58
CA ILE A 91 11.78 -1.18 2.30
C ILE A 91 10.31 -0.83 2.50
N ILE A 92 9.89 0.30 1.94
CA ILE A 92 8.48 0.64 1.72
C ILE A 92 8.24 0.62 0.21
N TYR A 93 7.43 -0.35 -0.22
CA TYR A 93 6.95 -0.50 -1.59
C TYR A 93 5.60 0.19 -1.74
N GLU A 94 5.48 1.08 -2.72
CA GLU A 94 4.28 1.85 -2.97
C GLU A 94 3.62 1.42 -4.28
N ALA A 95 2.34 1.08 -4.22
CA ALA A 95 1.53 0.63 -5.35
C ALA A 95 0.50 1.69 -5.81
N GLY A 96 0.90 2.96 -5.81
CA GLY A 96 0.06 4.07 -6.27
C GLY A 96 0.67 5.43 -5.90
N TYR A 97 0.86 6.30 -6.88
CA TYR A 97 1.75 7.47 -6.73
C TYR A 97 1.05 8.81 -6.51
N THR A 98 -0.27 8.92 -6.70
CA THR A 98 -0.94 10.23 -6.69
C THR A 98 -1.37 10.65 -5.27
N SER A 99 -2.06 9.77 -4.55
CA SER A 99 -2.65 10.08 -3.22
C SER A 99 -1.63 10.17 -2.10
N ILE A 100 -0.44 9.59 -2.26
CA ILE A 100 0.59 9.57 -1.22
C ILE A 100 1.51 10.82 -1.22
N ILE A 101 1.47 11.64 -2.29
CA ILE A 101 2.38 12.80 -2.46
C ILE A 101 2.34 13.75 -1.25
N PRO A 102 1.17 14.13 -0.71
CA PRO A 102 1.13 14.99 0.47
C PRO A 102 1.83 14.37 1.68
N ALA A 103 1.72 13.04 1.84
CA ALA A 103 2.38 12.32 2.91
C ALA A 103 3.91 12.30 2.73
N TYR A 104 4.39 12.17 1.48
CA TYR A 104 5.82 12.24 1.16
C TYR A 104 6.44 13.58 1.54
N ILE A 105 5.75 14.68 1.22
CA ILE A 105 6.16 16.04 1.58
C ILE A 105 6.16 16.19 3.09
N TRP A 106 5.07 15.81 3.76
CA TRP A 106 4.90 15.93 5.21
C TRP A 106 5.95 15.15 6.01
N PHE A 107 6.25 13.91 5.61
CA PHE A 107 7.24 13.07 6.30
C PHE A 107 8.68 13.24 5.77
N ASN A 108 8.89 14.19 4.86
CA ASN A 108 10.17 14.56 4.28
C ASN A 108 10.90 13.35 3.67
N VAL A 109 10.16 12.49 2.97
CA VAL A 109 10.63 11.18 2.46
C VAL A 109 11.90 11.33 1.62
N LYS A 110 12.01 12.38 0.80
CA LYS A 110 13.18 12.66 -0.05
C LYS A 110 14.50 12.80 0.73
N LYS A 111 14.46 13.24 1.99
CA LYS A 111 15.66 13.40 2.84
C LYS A 111 16.00 12.15 3.65
N ARG A 112 15.13 11.13 3.65
CA ARG A 112 15.34 9.90 4.44
C ARG A 112 16.28 8.96 3.70
N LYS A 113 17.21 8.37 4.46
CA LYS A 113 18.10 7.31 3.96
C LYS A 113 17.53 5.90 4.19
N ARG A 114 16.62 5.75 5.17
CA ARG A 114 15.92 4.50 5.50
C ARG A 114 14.50 4.82 6.01
N PRO A 115 13.48 3.99 5.70
CA PRO A 115 13.46 2.89 4.73
C PRO A 115 13.79 3.33 3.30
N ILE A 116 14.19 2.38 2.45
CA ILE A 116 14.28 2.61 1.01
C ILE A 116 12.86 2.63 0.45
N PHE A 117 12.53 3.70 -0.27
CA PHE A 117 11.25 3.83 -0.94
C PHE A 117 11.38 3.34 -2.37
N THR A 118 10.47 2.47 -2.79
CA THR A 118 10.35 2.02 -4.16
C THR A 118 8.89 2.09 -4.58
N THR A 119 8.64 2.49 -5.81
CA THR A 119 7.28 2.74 -6.32
C THR A 119 7.09 1.91 -7.58
N ASN A 120 5.93 1.26 -7.68
CA ASN A 120 5.44 0.73 -8.94
C ASN A 120 4.62 1.81 -9.61
N MET A 121 5.10 2.31 -10.74
CA MET A 121 4.18 2.94 -11.67
C MET A 121 3.55 1.79 -12.45
N ASP A 122 2.23 1.60 -12.30
CA ASP A 122 1.46 0.64 -13.11
C ASP A 122 1.81 0.82 -14.60
N GLY A 123 1.37 -0.10 -15.44
CA GLY A 123 1.52 0.01 -16.89
C GLY A 123 0.89 1.27 -17.49
N LEU A 124 0.68 1.28 -18.81
CA LEU A 124 0.09 2.42 -19.52
C LEU A 124 -1.36 2.68 -19.02
N GLU A 125 -1.50 3.50 -17.97
CA GLU A 125 -2.78 3.77 -17.29
C GLU A 125 -3.82 4.35 -18.27
N ASN A 126 -3.36 5.13 -19.26
CA ASN A 126 -4.18 5.68 -20.34
C ASN A 126 -4.69 4.65 -21.37
N LYS A 127 -4.15 3.43 -21.40
CA LYS A 127 -4.59 2.34 -22.28
C LYS A 127 -5.52 1.35 -21.58
N ARG A 128 -5.95 1.64 -20.34
CA ARG A 128 -6.89 0.77 -19.62
C ARG A 128 -8.30 0.93 -20.17
N SER A 129 -9.02 -0.17 -20.29
CA SER A 129 -10.41 -0.25 -20.79
C SER A 129 -11.44 0.55 -19.98
N LYS A 130 -11.08 1.05 -18.79
CA LYS A 130 -11.92 1.97 -17.97
C LYS A 130 -11.88 3.42 -18.45
N PHE A 131 -10.89 3.78 -19.28
CA PHE A 131 -10.77 5.10 -19.89
C PHE A 131 -11.11 4.96 -21.37
N SER A 132 -12.31 5.37 -21.74
CA SER A 132 -12.70 5.61 -23.14
C SER A 132 -12.22 7.01 -23.55
N PRO A 133 -11.86 7.26 -24.82
CA PRO A 133 -11.68 8.62 -25.33
C PRO A 133 -12.92 9.49 -25.11
#